data_AF-R6DD63-F1
#
_entry.id   AF-R6DD63-F1
#
_cell.length_a   1.000
_cell.length_b   1.000
_cell.length_c   1.000
_cell.angle_alpha   90.00
_cell.angle_beta   90.00
_cell.angle_gamma   90.00
#
_symmetry.space_group_name_H-M   'P 1'
#
loop_
_entity.id
_entity.type
_entity.pdbx_description
1 polymer ?
#
loop_
_entity_poly.entity_id
_entity_poly.type
_entity_poly.pdbx_seq_one_letter_code
_entity_poly.pdbx_strand_id
1 'polypeptide(L)'
;MAVNMKGKMEKEIREILLEIIELLEITGEHGWASNLKRLYADNYSSRGDWLRKIKSLFGGMGSFNDLVLVRNGVICIDENNKLSQLREQLYESMVQSFVE
;
A
#
# COMPACT_ATOMS: atom_id res chain seq x y z
N MET A 1 -5.91 -14.91 22.46
CA MET A 1 -6.70 -14.35 21.35
C MET A 1 -5.99 -13.18 20.66
N ALA A 2 -5.43 -12.19 21.37
CA ALA A 2 -4.73 -11.04 20.76
C ALA A 2 -3.50 -11.38 19.87
N VAL A 3 -2.74 -12.44 20.17
CA VAL A 3 -1.59 -12.86 19.35
C VAL A 3 -2.00 -13.31 17.94
N ASN A 4 -3.21 -13.87 17.80
CA ASN A 4 -3.72 -14.38 16.52
C ASN A 4 -4.22 -13.25 15.59
N MET A 5 -4.58 -12.08 16.15
CA MET A 5 -5.06 -10.92 15.39
C MET A 5 -3.90 -10.10 14.81
N LYS A 6 -2.80 -9.95 15.56
CA LYS A 6 -1.61 -9.19 15.10
C LYS A 6 -1.00 -9.73 13.81
N GLY A 7 -0.82 -11.05 13.73
CA GLY A 7 -0.30 -11.70 12.52
C GLY A 7 -1.29 -11.69 11.34
N LYS A 8 -2.59 -11.63 11.63
CA LYS A 8 -3.64 -11.56 10.61
C LYS A 8 -3.63 -10.21 9.89
N MET A 9 -3.58 -9.11 10.62
CA MET A 9 -3.59 -7.76 10.04
C MET A 9 -2.31 -7.47 9.24
N GLU A 10 -1.15 -7.95 9.70
CA GLU A 10 0.09 -7.81 8.93
C GLU A 10 0.03 -8.56 7.60
N LYS A 11 -0.52 -9.78 7.61
CA LYS A 11 -0.73 -10.57 6.40
C LYS A 11 -1.65 -9.85 5.41
N GLU A 12 -2.76 -9.29 5.91
CA GLU A 12 -3.72 -8.53 5.10
C GLU A 12 -3.08 -7.30 4.46
N ILE A 13 -2.32 -6.50 5.23
CA ILE A 13 -1.57 -5.35 4.69
C ILE A 13 -0.60 -5.81 3.60
N ARG A 14 0.11 -6.93 3.79
CA ARG A 14 1.04 -7.46 2.80
C ARG A 14 0.34 -7.94 1.53
N GLU A 15 -0.84 -8.55 1.64
CA GLU A 15 -1.67 -8.94 0.49
C GLU A 15 -2.12 -7.71 -0.30
N ILE A 16 -2.61 -6.67 0.37
CA ILE A 16 -3.01 -5.41 -0.27
C ILE A 16 -1.80 -4.74 -0.95
N LEU A 17 -0.65 -4.68 -0.28
CA LEU A 17 0.59 -4.15 -0.87
C LEU A 17 0.98 -4.91 -2.14
N LEU A 18 0.87 -6.23 -2.14
CA LEU A 18 1.19 -7.05 -3.31
C LEU A 18 0.25 -6.75 -4.47
N GLU A 19 -1.05 -6.66 -4.23
CA GLU A 19 -2.03 -6.29 -5.27
C GLU A 19 -1.80 -4.90 -5.86
N ILE A 20 -1.43 -3.93 -5.01
CA ILE A 20 -1.05 -2.59 -5.48
C ILE A 20 0.20 -2.69 -6.36
N ILE A 21 1.23 -3.40 -5.91
CA ILE A 21 2.48 -3.56 -6.66
C ILE A 21 2.20 -4.13 -8.04
N GLU A 22 1.41 -5.19 -8.15
CA GLU A 22 1.05 -5.81 -9.42
C GLU A 22 0.31 -4.83 -10.35
N LEU A 23 -0.64 -4.06 -9.81
CA LEU A 23 -1.37 -3.04 -10.56
C LEU A 23 -0.45 -1.94 -11.11
N LEU A 24 0.51 -1.48 -10.29
CA LEU A 24 1.51 -0.49 -10.68
C LEU A 24 2.43 -1.04 -11.78
N GLU A 25 2.85 -2.30 -11.70
CA GLU A 25 3.70 -2.92 -12.72
C GLU A 25 2.99 -3.07 -14.06
N ILE A 26 1.71 -3.49 -14.06
CA ILE A 26 0.90 -3.64 -15.28
C ILE A 26 0.63 -2.29 -15.97
N THR A 27 0.60 -1.21 -15.20
CA THR A 27 0.40 0.16 -15.72
C THR A 27 1.69 0.88 -16.09
N GLY A 28 2.86 0.29 -15.80
CA GLY A 28 4.18 0.87 -16.08
C GLY A 28 4.70 1.84 -15.03
N GLU A 29 4.04 1.93 -13.87
CA GLU A 29 4.43 2.81 -12.76
C GLU A 29 5.52 2.13 -11.88
N HIS A 30 6.70 1.95 -12.47
CA HIS A 30 7.80 1.21 -11.84
C HIS A 30 8.42 1.91 -10.63
N GLY A 31 8.31 3.23 -10.53
CA GLY A 31 8.86 4.02 -9.43
C GLY A 31 8.17 3.69 -8.12
N TRP A 32 6.85 3.87 -8.07
CA TRP A 32 6.06 3.47 -6.91
C TRP A 32 6.06 1.96 -6.67
N ALA A 33 6.02 1.13 -7.72
CA ALA A 33 6.10 -0.32 -7.56
C ALA A 33 7.37 -0.74 -6.81
N SER A 34 8.52 -0.17 -7.17
CA SER A 34 9.80 -0.44 -6.51
C SER A 34 9.83 0.03 -5.05
N ASN A 35 9.22 1.18 -4.76
CA ASN A 35 9.11 1.70 -3.40
C ASN A 35 8.23 0.80 -2.52
N LEU A 36 7.09 0.35 -3.03
CA LEU A 36 6.19 -0.53 -2.30
C LEU A 36 6.76 -1.95 -2.16
N LYS A 37 7.51 -2.47 -3.13
CA LYS A 37 8.27 -3.73 -2.98
C LYS A 37 9.24 -3.69 -1.81
N ARG A 38 9.95 -2.57 -1.61
CA ARG A 38 10.83 -2.38 -0.44
C ARG A 38 10.05 -2.40 0.87
N LEU A 39 8.87 -1.77 0.90
CA LEU A 39 8.02 -1.76 2.08
C LEU A 39 7.41 -3.15 2.36
N TYR A 40 7.01 -3.87 1.32
CA TYR A 40 6.54 -5.26 1.41
C TYR A 40 7.64 -6.19 1.91
N ALA A 41 8.91 -6.00 1.53
CA ALA A 41 10.00 -6.88 1.96
C ALA A 41 10.58 -6.54 3.35
N ASP A 42 10.12 -5.46 3.99
CA ASP A 42 10.65 -4.98 5.27
C ASP A 42 10.22 -5.89 6.43
N ASN A 43 11.09 -6.83 6.78
CA ASN A 43 10.93 -7.72 7.93
C ASN A 43 11.89 -7.39 9.08
N TYR A 44 12.66 -6.31 8.94
CA TYR A 44 13.69 -5.90 9.90
C TYR A 44 13.19 -4.80 10.83
N SER A 45 12.27 -3.97 10.36
CA SER A 45 11.66 -2.92 11.18
C SER A 45 10.75 -3.50 12.25
N SER A 46 10.63 -2.80 13.38
CA SER A 46 9.56 -3.10 14.32
C SER A 46 8.21 -2.94 13.63
N ARG A 47 7.18 -3.70 14.05
CA ARG A 47 5.81 -3.57 13.52
C ARG A 47 5.34 -2.10 13.54
N GLY A 48 5.60 -1.39 14.64
CA GLY A 48 5.21 0.02 14.79
C GLY A 48 5.89 0.94 13.78
N ASP A 49 7.18 0.72 13.50
CA ASP A 49 7.91 1.53 12.53
C ASP A 49 7.51 1.19 11.09
N TRP A 50 7.26 -0.09 10.80
CA TRP A 50 6.72 -0.53 9.51
C TRP A 50 5.34 0.09 9.22
N LEU A 51 4.43 0.09 10.20
CA LEU A 51 3.13 0.75 10.08
C LEU A 51 3.26 2.27 9.90
N ARG A 52 4.24 2.93 10.54
CA ARG A 52 4.52 4.36 10.31
C ARG A 52 5.01 4.64 8.90
N LYS A 53 5.85 3.76 8.33
CA LYS A 53 6.28 3.85 6.93
C LYS A 53 5.09 3.72 5.99
N ILE A 54 4.17 2.79 6.24
CA ILE A 54 2.91 2.68 5.46
C ILE A 54 2.07 3.95 5.62
N LYS A 55 1.88 4.45 6.83
CA LYS A 55 1.13 5.69 7.08
C LYS A 55 1.71 6.89 6.30
N SER A 56 3.04 6.95 6.15
CA SER A 56 3.70 8.04 5.42
C SER A 56 3.35 8.09 3.93
N LEU A 57 2.80 7.02 3.36
CA LEU A 57 2.32 6.99 1.98
C LEU A 57 1.13 7.95 1.74
N PHE A 58 0.34 8.24 2.78
CA PHE A 58 -0.94 8.93 2.67
C PHE A 58 -0.90 10.43 3.04
N GLY A 59 0.29 11.04 3.12
CA GLY A 59 0.41 12.46 3.48
C GLY A 59 1.54 13.18 2.75
N GLY A 60 1.40 14.50 2.62
CA GLY A 60 2.33 15.38 1.91
C GLY A 60 1.97 15.59 0.44
N MET A 61 2.63 16.56 -0.21
CA MET A 61 2.48 16.84 -1.63
C MET A 61 3.25 15.79 -2.46
N GLY A 62 2.60 15.19 -3.45
CA GLY A 62 3.22 14.13 -4.28
C GLY A 62 3.26 12.78 -3.54
N SER A 63 2.35 12.60 -2.59
CA SER A 63 2.22 11.35 -1.83
C SER A 63 1.70 10.22 -2.72
N PHE A 64 1.73 8.99 -2.21
CA PHE A 64 1.15 7.86 -2.93
C PHE A 64 -0.34 8.07 -3.20
N ASN A 65 -1.04 8.85 -2.36
CA ASN A 65 -2.45 9.16 -2.54
C ASN A 65 -2.72 10.05 -3.77
N ASP A 66 -1.75 10.85 -4.19
CA ASP A 66 -1.86 11.77 -5.33
C ASP A 66 -1.58 11.09 -6.68
N LEU A 67 -1.05 9.86 -6.67
CA LEU A 67 -0.69 9.14 -7.89
C LEU A 67 -1.94 8.82 -8.72
N VAL A 68 -1.88 9.17 -10.01
CA VAL A 68 -2.86 8.82 -11.04
C VAL A 68 -2.15 7.99 -12.10
N LEU A 69 -2.67 6.79 -12.38
CA LEU A 69 -2.11 5.88 -13.38
C LEU A 69 -2.46 6.35 -14.78
N VAL A 70 -1.43 6.53 -15.60
CA VAL A 70 -1.52 6.94 -17.00
C VAL A 70 -0.64 6.03 -17.82
N ARG A 71 -1.17 5.49 -18.93
CA ARG A 71 -0.43 4.65 -19.87
C ARG A 71 -0.55 5.24 -21.27
N ASN A 72 0.58 5.51 -21.91
CA ASN A 72 0.64 6.14 -23.24
C ASN A 72 -0.15 7.46 -23.34
N GLY A 73 -0.14 8.27 -22.28
CA GLY A 73 -0.87 9.54 -22.22
C GLY A 73 -2.38 9.41 -21.96
N VAL A 74 -2.90 8.18 -21.78
CA VAL A 74 -4.31 7.93 -21.48
C VAL A 74 -4.47 7.53 -20.01
N ILE A 75 -5.45 8.12 -19.33
CA ILE A 75 -5.78 7.77 -17.93
C ILE A 75 -6.34 6.36 -17.89
N CYS A 76 -5.76 5.51 -17.03
CA CYS A 76 -6.20 4.13 -16.80
C CYS A 76 -7.38 4.11 -15.83
N ILE A 77 -8.61 4.37 -16.29
CA ILE A 77 -9.78 4.62 -15.42
C ILE A 77 -10.04 3.44 -14.47
N ASP A 78 -10.11 2.22 -15.00
CA ASP A 78 -10.42 1.03 -14.20
C ASP A 78 -9.33 0.72 -13.18
N GLU A 79 -8.06 0.86 -13.60
CA GLU A 79 -6.92 0.69 -12.71
C GLU A 79 -6.85 1.76 -11.62
N ASN A 80 -7.20 3.01 -11.93
CA ASN A 80 -7.28 4.07 -10.91
C ASN A 80 -8.43 3.84 -9.93
N ASN A 81 -9.57 3.32 -10.38
CA ASN A 81 -10.67 2.93 -9.50
C ASN A 81 -10.23 1.80 -8.55
N LYS A 82 -9.56 0.77 -9.08
CA LYS A 82 -8.99 -0.31 -8.27
C LYS A 82 -7.95 0.21 -7.29
N LEU A 83 -7.05 1.10 -7.73
CA LEU A 83 -6.03 1.70 -6.89
C LEU A 83 -6.64 2.51 -5.74
N SER A 84 -7.73 3.24 -6.00
CA SER A 84 -8.45 3.97 -4.96
C SER A 84 -9.02 3.03 -3.89
N GLN A 85 -9.63 1.91 -4.28
CA GLN A 85 -10.16 0.91 -3.35
C GLN A 85 -9.04 0.26 -2.52
N LEU A 86 -7.93 -0.11 -3.16
CA LEU A 86 -6.78 -0.71 -2.48
C LEU A 86 -6.12 0.28 -1.49
N ARG A 87 -6.07 1.58 -1.81
CA ARG A 87 -5.59 2.62 -0.90
C ARG A 87 -6.43 2.72 0.35
N GLU A 88 -7.75 2.72 0.19
CA GLU A 88 -8.69 2.76 1.31
C GLU A 88 -8.50 1.54 2.22
N GLN A 89 -8.49 0.34 1.64
CA GLN A 89 -8.24 -0.90 2.38
C GLN A 89 -6.88 -0.86 3.11
N LEU A 90 -5.80 -0.45 2.41
CA LEU A 90 -4.47 -0.36 3.01
C LEU A 90 -4.45 0.59 4.22
N TYR A 91 -5.13 1.74 4.09
CA TYR A 91 -5.21 2.73 5.16
C TYR A 91 -6.00 2.19 6.36
N GLU A 92 -7.16 1.58 6.12
CA GLU A 92 -8.00 1.00 7.16
C GLU A 92 -7.29 -0.13 7.93
N SER A 93 -6.71 -1.10 7.23
CA SER A 93 -5.99 -2.22 7.87
C SER A 93 -4.77 -1.72 8.65
N MET A 94 -4.09 -0.67 8.17
CA MET A 94 -3.00 0.00 8.87
C MET A 94 -3.48 0.72 10.14
N VAL A 95 -4.58 1.47 10.10
CA VAL A 95 -5.13 2.18 11.26
C VAL A 95 -5.58 1.19 12.34
N GLN A 96 -6.30 0.13 11.96
CA GLN A 96 -6.72 -0.92 12.89
C GLN A 96 -5.53 -1.60 13.56
N SER A 97 -4.42 -1.77 12.83
CA SER A 97 -3.18 -2.33 13.38
C SER A 97 -2.50 -1.49 14.46
N PHE A 98 -2.82 -0.19 14.58
CA PHE A 98 -2.31 0.65 15.67
C PHE A 98 -3.13 0.54 16.97
N VAL A 99 -4.39 0.10 16.89
CA VAL A 99 -5.30 0.01 18.03
C VAL A 99 -5.13 -1.32 18.80
N GLU A 100 -4.56 -2.35 18.15
CA GLU A 100 -4.30 -3.70 18.69
C GLU A 100 -2.83 -4.01 19.06
#